data_AF-A0A8S9GN83-F1
#
_entry.id   AF-A0A8S9GN83-F1
#
_cell.length_a   1.000
_cell.length_b   1.000
_cell.length_c   1.000
_cell.angle_alpha   90.00
_cell.angle_beta   90.00
_cell.angle_gamma   90.00
#
_symmetry.space_group_name_H-M   'P 1'
#
loop_
_entity.id
_entity.type
_entity.pdbx_description
1 polymer ?
#
loop_
_entity_poly.entity_id
_entity_poly.type
_entity_poly.pdbx_seq_one_letter_code
_entity_poly.pdbx_strand_id
1 'polypeptide(L)'
;MVGSRGMKLLQRRSQNNYTTGRGKKPVKLSDFKTVWSIKKQDLDMKERLSKIKLLDSLIGKQGPLADYEEALKKKLVDELMSN
;
A
#
# COMPACT_ATOMS: atom_id res chain seq x y z
N MET A 1 -35.89 -44.25 7.80
CA MET A 1 -35.77 -42.79 8.02
C MET A 1 -34.31 -42.45 8.32
N VAL A 2 -33.60 -41.79 7.40
CA VAL A 2 -32.18 -41.42 7.60
C VAL A 2 -32.13 -40.05 8.27
N GLY A 3 -31.96 -40.03 9.59
CA GLY A 3 -31.98 -38.83 10.42
C GLY A 3 -30.75 -37.93 10.25
N SER A 4 -30.96 -36.77 9.64
CA SER A 4 -30.43 -35.43 9.97
C SER A 4 -28.93 -35.18 10.15
N ARG A 5 -28.02 -36.14 9.97
CA ARG A 5 -26.56 -35.90 10.06
C ARG A 5 -25.95 -35.19 8.84
N GLY A 6 -26.68 -35.08 7.73
CA GLY A 6 -26.18 -34.49 6.48
C GLY A 6 -26.23 -32.95 6.39
N MET A 7 -27.01 -32.26 7.22
CA MET A 7 -27.31 -30.84 6.99
C MET A 7 -26.29 -29.86 7.61
N LYS A 8 -25.42 -30.31 8.52
CA LYS A 8 -24.37 -29.45 9.11
C LYS A 8 -23.17 -29.19 8.21
N LEU A 9 -23.06 -29.86 7.05
CA LEU A 9 -21.92 -29.68 6.14
C LEU A 9 -22.11 -28.58 5.08
N LEU A 10 -23.32 -28.04 4.93
CA LEU A 10 -23.61 -27.01 3.92
C LEU A 10 -23.66 -25.58 4.48
N GLN A 11 -23.86 -25.41 5.80
CA GLN A 11 -23.90 -24.08 6.43
C GLN A 11 -22.52 -23.41 6.55
N ARG A 12 -21.42 -24.19 6.44
CA ARG A 12 -20.04 -23.67 6.49
C ARG A 12 -19.53 -23.08 5.15
N ARG A 13 -20.24 -23.28 4.04
CA ARG A 13 -19.80 -22.83 2.71
C ARG A 13 -20.25 -21.40 2.36
N SER A 14 -21.14 -20.81 3.17
CA SER A 14 -21.80 -19.53 2.89
C SER A 14 -21.10 -18.29 3.46
N GLN A 15 -19.85 -18.39 3.93
CA GLN A 15 -19.07 -17.21 4.30
C GLN A 15 -18.05 -16.89 3.19
N ASN A 16 -18.48 -16.02 2.28
CA ASN A 16 -17.65 -15.12 1.47
C ASN A 16 -16.73 -15.72 0.40
N ASN A 17 -17.30 -16.25 -0.69
CA ASN A 17 -16.52 -16.60 -1.88
C ASN A 17 -17.17 -16.01 -3.15
N TYR A 18 -16.61 -14.91 -3.67
CA TYR A 18 -16.96 -14.39 -4.99
C TYR A 18 -16.22 -15.23 -6.05
N THR A 19 -16.97 -15.79 -7.00
CA THR A 19 -16.47 -16.73 -8.00
C THR A 19 -15.92 -15.98 -9.22
N THR A 20 -14.74 -16.36 -9.70
CA THR A 20 -14.33 -16.05 -11.06
C THR A 20 -13.48 -17.20 -11.59
N GLY A 21 -14.00 -17.88 -12.62
CA GLY A 21 -13.28 -18.66 -13.63
C GLY A 21 -12.23 -19.69 -13.20
N ARG A 22 -12.54 -20.97 -13.48
CA ARG A 22 -11.66 -22.17 -13.50
C ARG A 22 -10.17 -21.91 -13.16
N GLY A 23 -9.76 -22.30 -11.95
CA GLY A 23 -8.35 -22.49 -11.57
C GLY A 23 -7.76 -21.48 -10.58
N LYS A 24 -8.43 -20.37 -10.26
CA LYS A 24 -7.92 -19.37 -9.30
C LYS A 24 -8.50 -19.58 -7.89
N LYS A 25 -7.63 -19.54 -6.88
CA LYS A 25 -8.01 -19.66 -5.46
C LYS A 25 -9.04 -18.56 -5.11
N PRO A 26 -10.03 -18.82 -4.24
CA PRO A 26 -11.01 -17.82 -3.85
C PRO A 26 -10.30 -16.64 -3.21
N VAL A 27 -10.39 -15.46 -3.84
CA VAL A 27 -9.84 -14.21 -3.31
C VAL A 27 -10.75 -13.78 -2.16
N LYS A 28 -10.26 -13.91 -0.94
CA LYS A 28 -11.00 -13.56 0.27
C LYS A 28 -11.04 -12.05 0.40
N LEU A 29 -12.05 -11.52 1.09
CA LEU A 29 -12.08 -10.09 1.47
C LEU A 29 -10.82 -9.65 2.24
N SER A 30 -10.19 -10.58 2.99
CA SER A 30 -8.89 -10.36 3.62
C SER A 30 -7.79 -10.04 2.61
N ASP A 31 -7.82 -10.66 1.44
CA ASP A 31 -6.81 -10.46 0.39
C ASP A 31 -6.96 -9.08 -0.24
N PHE A 32 -8.20 -8.58 -0.40
CA PHE A 32 -8.45 -7.20 -0.82
C PHE A 32 -7.94 -6.19 0.20
N LYS A 33 -8.17 -6.43 1.49
CA LYS A 33 -7.64 -5.58 2.56
C LYS A 33 -6.12 -5.55 2.54
N THR A 34 -5.47 -6.70 2.35
CA THR A 34 -4.02 -6.80 2.22
C THR A 34 -3.50 -6.04 1.00
N VAL A 35 -4.10 -6.24 -0.18
CA VAL A 35 -3.70 -5.53 -1.40
C VAL A 35 -3.90 -4.01 -1.26
N TRP A 36 -4.99 -3.57 -0.64
CA TRP A 36 -5.23 -2.15 -0.37
C TRP A 36 -4.23 -1.54 0.61
N SER A 37 -3.91 -2.25 1.70
CA SER A 37 -2.88 -1.84 2.66
C SER A 37 -1.51 -1.72 2.01
N ILE A 38 -1.13 -2.70 1.17
CA ILE A 38 0.13 -2.65 0.40
C ILE A 38 0.13 -1.44 -0.53
N LYS A 39 -0.98 -1.19 -1.23
CA LYS A 39 -1.07 -0.05 -2.15
C LYS A 39 -0.99 1.30 -1.42
N LYS A 40 -1.56 1.39 -0.21
CA LYS A 40 -1.45 2.59 0.62
C LYS A 40 0.00 2.83 1.07
N GLN A 41 0.70 1.78 1.48
CA GLN A 41 2.12 1.87 1.82
C GLN A 41 2.97 2.24 0.60
N ASP A 42 2.72 1.65 -0.56
CA ASP A 42 3.43 1.99 -1.80
C ASP A 42 3.23 3.47 -2.19
N LEU A 43 2.02 4.01 -2.02
CA LEU A 43 1.76 5.44 -2.26
C LEU A 43 2.54 6.34 -1.29
N ASP A 44 2.54 6.01 0.00
CA ASP A 44 3.30 6.76 1.02
C ASP A 44 4.81 6.71 0.73
N MET A 45 5.32 5.51 0.40
CA MET A 45 6.72 5.32 0.02
C MET A 45 7.08 6.07 -1.27
N LYS A 46 6.19 6.12 -2.27
CA LYS A 46 6.39 6.89 -3.50
C LYS A 46 6.43 8.39 -3.23
N GLU A 47 5.60 8.89 -2.33
CA GLU A 47 5.63 10.29 -1.92
C GLU A 47 6.97 10.63 -1.25
N ARG A 48 7.39 9.81 -0.26
CA ARG A 48 8.69 9.94 0.41
C ARG A 48 9.85 9.88 -0.59
N LEU A 49 9.82 8.92 -1.52
CA LEU A 49 10.84 8.73 -2.54
C LEU A 49 10.90 9.91 -3.52
N SER A 50 9.77 10.54 -3.82
CA SER A 50 9.73 11.75 -4.65
C SER A 50 10.37 12.94 -3.94
N LYS A 51 10.14 13.11 -2.63
CA LYS A 51 10.80 14.13 -1.81
C LYS A 51 12.32 13.91 -1.73
N ILE A 52 12.77 12.67 -1.54
CA ILE A 52 14.19 12.30 -1.54
C ILE A 52 14.83 12.61 -2.89
N LYS A 53 14.22 12.20 -4.01
CA LYS A 53 14.74 12.49 -5.36
C LYS A 53 14.87 14.00 -5.63
N LEU A 54 13.89 14.79 -5.18
CA LEU A 54 13.95 16.24 -5.30
C LEU A 54 15.12 16.80 -4.47
N LEU A 55 15.30 16.31 -3.25
CA LEU A 55 16.40 16.68 -2.37
C LEU A 55 17.77 16.30 -2.98
N ASP A 56 17.92 15.10 -3.52
CA ASP A 56 19.13 14.65 -4.22
C ASP A 56 19.43 15.56 -5.42
N SER A 57 18.41 15.94 -6.19
CA SER A 57 18.57 16.89 -7.29
C SER A 57 19.02 18.27 -6.81
N LEU A 58 18.52 18.75 -5.66
CA LEU A 58 18.93 20.03 -5.07
C LEU A 58 20.36 19.95 -4.50
N ILE A 59 20.76 18.81 -3.92
CA ILE A 59 22.12 18.60 -3.42
C ILE A 59 23.13 18.45 -4.57
N GLY A 60 22.71 17.81 -5.67
CA GLY A 60 23.54 17.58 -6.85
C GLY A 60 23.66 18.78 -7.79
N LYS A 61 22.87 19.86 -7.58
CA LYS A 61 23.05 21.10 -8.34
C LYS A 61 24.43 21.68 -8.05
N GLN A 62 25.22 21.89 -9.11
CA GLN A 62 26.55 22.45 -9.01
C GLN A 62 26.46 23.99 -9.12
N GLY A 63 26.69 24.67 -8.00
CA GLY A 63 26.61 26.14 -7.90
C GLY A 63 25.95 26.59 -6.59
N PRO A 64 25.97 27.89 -6.27
CA PRO A 64 25.25 28.42 -5.12
C PRO A 64 23.75 28.24 -5.33
N LEU A 65 23.11 27.56 -4.38
CA LEU A 65 21.66 27.44 -4.32
C LEU A 65 21.07 28.83 -4.05
N ALA A 66 19.98 29.17 -4.72
CA ALA A 66 19.27 30.39 -4.39
C ALA A 66 18.66 30.28 -2.98
N ASP A 67 18.42 31.42 -2.31
CA ASP A 67 17.90 31.44 -0.93
C ASP A 67 16.62 30.59 -0.75
N TYR A 68 15.74 30.60 -1.78
CA TYR A 68 14.52 29.80 -1.78
C TYR A 68 14.79 28.29 -1.92
N GLU A 69 15.84 27.89 -2.65
CA GLU A 69 16.24 26.51 -2.82
C GLU A 69 16.90 25.96 -1.54
N GLU A 70 17.71 26.78 -0.87
CA GLU A 70 18.25 26.42 0.45
C GLU A 70 17.14 26.26 1.50
N ALA A 71 16.18 27.19 1.53
CA ALA A 71 15.03 27.10 2.43
C ALA A 71 14.17 25.87 2.13
N LEU A 72 13.94 25.56 0.85
CA LEU A 72 13.23 24.35 0.42
C LEU A 72 13.99 23.08 0.81
N LYS A 73 15.31 23.05 0.60
CA LYS A 73 16.18 21.94 0.98
C LYS A 73 16.12 21.67 2.48
N LYS A 74 16.23 22.71 3.33
CA LYS A 74 16.09 22.58 4.79
C LYS A 74 14.74 22.00 5.18
N LYS A 75 13.64 22.55 4.65
CA LYS A 75 12.28 22.04 4.89
C LYS A 75 12.12 20.56 4.50
N LEU A 76 12.67 20.16 3.35
CA LEU A 76 12.63 18.77 2.88
C LEU A 76 13.41 17.84 3.82
N VAL A 77 14.58 18.26 4.32
CA VAL A 77 15.33 17.48 5.33
C VAL A 77 14.51 17.34 6.60
N ASP A 78 13.98 18.44 7.12
CA ASP A 78 13.19 18.43 8.37
C ASP A 78 11.97 17.51 8.24
N GLU A 79 11.25 17.59 7.11
CA GLU A 79 10.08 16.76 6.85
C GLU A 79 10.44 15.26 6.72
N LEU A 80 11.56 14.93 6.09
CA LEU A 80 12.03 13.56 5.94
C LEU A 80 12.57 12.96 7.25
N MET A 81 13.17 13.78 8.11
CA MET A 81 13.81 13.36 9.36
C MET A 81 12.88 13.41 10.59
N SER A 82 11.74 14.10 10.51
CA SER A 82 10.78 14.24 11.62
C SER A 82 9.79 13.07 11.76
N ASN A 83 10.00 11.95 11.05
CA ASN A 83 9.07 10.83 10.99
C ASN A 83 9.60 9.53 11.60
#